data_AF-H3KI75-F1
#
_entry.id   AF-H3KI75-F1
#
_cell.length_a   1.000
_cell.length_b   1.000
_cell.length_c   1.000
_cell.angle_alpha   90.00
_cell.angle_beta   90.00
_cell.angle_gamma   90.00
#
_symmetry.space_group_name_H-M   'P 1'
#
loop_
_entity.id
_entity.type
_entity.pdbx_description
1 polymer ?
#
loop_
_entity_poly.entity_id
_entity_poly.type
_entity_poly.pdbx_seq_one_letter_code
_entity_poly.pdbx_strand_id
1 'polypeptide(L)'
;MTTKSETPGVEVPETPEERKARLAREKDEKALRQTRDEKHRADAPTLKRLREATRVFFDLHWDAAKMGGEPPEWQGPALVQKGPVPNYDKQGCYAFVSEDGIVTYVGLGVSRGGGIYRARGISARLNTYTRYVDGDYQPVDTRLKAASGRACTIGFEIKDAYLACALEAYLIRELKPVFNANRPAS
;
A
#
# COMPACT_ATOMS: atom_id res chain seq x y z
N MET A 1 -35.72 -19.57 -59.23
CA MET A 1 -36.41 -18.48 -58.50
C MET A 1 -36.90 -19.05 -57.18
N THR A 2 -36.26 -18.70 -56.07
CA THR A 2 -36.82 -18.87 -54.71
C THR A 2 -36.00 -18.01 -53.75
N THR A 3 -36.39 -16.74 -53.61
CA THR A 3 -35.88 -15.86 -52.57
C THR A 3 -36.54 -16.24 -51.24
N LYS A 4 -35.74 -16.73 -50.28
CA LYS A 4 -36.16 -16.83 -48.88
C LYS A 4 -36.26 -15.41 -48.32
N SER A 5 -37.46 -15.00 -47.92
CA SER A 5 -37.70 -13.78 -47.16
C SER A 5 -37.25 -14.02 -45.71
N GLU A 6 -36.18 -13.37 -45.29
CA GLU A 6 -35.88 -13.19 -43.87
C GLU A 6 -36.87 -12.18 -43.29
N THR A 7 -37.75 -12.64 -42.42
CA THR A 7 -38.62 -11.77 -41.62
C THR A 7 -37.73 -11.01 -40.63
N PRO A 8 -37.76 -9.67 -40.58
CA PRO A 8 -37.08 -8.93 -39.53
C PRO A 8 -37.75 -9.29 -38.20
N GLY A 9 -36.96 -9.67 -37.19
CA GLY A 9 -37.48 -9.81 -35.83
C GLY A 9 -38.15 -8.51 -35.41
N VAL A 10 -39.46 -8.57 -35.16
CA VAL A 10 -40.21 -7.43 -34.62
C VAL A 10 -39.69 -7.21 -33.20
N GLU A 11 -38.92 -6.14 -32.98
CA GLU A 11 -38.70 -5.63 -31.63
C GLU A 11 -40.07 -5.23 -31.07
N VAL A 12 -40.60 -6.06 -30.17
CA VAL A 12 -41.81 -5.73 -29.43
C VAL A 12 -41.48 -4.49 -28.59
N PRO A 13 -42.19 -3.36 -28.77
CA PRO A 13 -41.90 -2.15 -28.02
C PRO A 13 -42.15 -2.41 -26.53
N GLU A 14 -41.13 -2.16 -25.72
CA GLU A 14 -41.16 -2.25 -24.26
C GLU A 14 -42.37 -1.49 -23.70
N THR A 15 -43.18 -2.14 -22.88
CA THR A 15 -44.33 -1.48 -22.24
C THR A 15 -43.85 -0.38 -21.28
N PRO A 16 -44.68 0.63 -20.97
CA PRO A 16 -44.32 1.66 -19.99
C PRO A 16 -43.94 1.10 -18.62
N GLU A 17 -44.53 -0.03 -18.21
CA GLU A 17 -44.22 -0.71 -16.95
C GLU A 17 -42.87 -1.41 -16.99
N GLU A 18 -42.55 -2.14 -18.07
CA GLU A 18 -41.24 -2.77 -18.28
C GLU A 18 -40.13 -1.73 -18.33
N ARG A 19 -40.35 -0.61 -19.04
CA ARG A 19 -39.41 0.51 -19.10
C ARG A 19 -39.16 1.10 -17.71
N LYS A 20 -40.22 1.29 -16.92
CA LYS A 20 -40.10 1.80 -15.54
C LYS A 20 -39.32 0.83 -14.65
N ALA A 21 -39.58 -0.48 -14.77
CA ALA A 21 -38.87 -1.50 -14.01
C ALA A 21 -37.38 -1.59 -14.38
N ARG A 22 -37.02 -1.48 -15.66
CA ARG A 22 -35.63 -1.45 -16.13
C ARG A 22 -34.89 -0.23 -15.60
N LEU A 23 -35.48 0.96 -15.72
CA LEU A 23 -34.88 2.20 -15.19
C LEU A 23 -34.68 2.15 -13.68
N ALA A 24 -35.60 1.52 -12.93
CA ALA A 24 -35.43 1.30 -11.50
C ALA A 24 -34.24 0.39 -11.19
N ARG A 25 -34.09 -0.74 -11.92
CA ARG A 25 -32.94 -1.66 -11.77
C ARG A 25 -31.61 -0.99 -12.09
N GLU A 26 -31.55 -0.22 -13.19
CA GLU A 26 -30.35 0.53 -13.57
C GLU A 26 -29.95 1.57 -12.49
N LYS A 27 -30.95 2.23 -11.89
CA LYS A 27 -30.74 3.18 -10.79
C LYS A 27 -30.21 2.49 -9.52
N ASP A 28 -30.79 1.36 -9.15
CA ASP A 28 -30.38 0.58 -7.98
C ASP A 28 -28.96 0.01 -8.17
N GLU A 29 -28.65 -0.51 -9.36
CA GLU A 29 -27.30 -1.00 -9.69
C GLU A 29 -26.27 0.13 -9.64
N LYS A 30 -26.61 1.32 -10.16
CA LYS A 30 -25.74 2.49 -10.09
C LYS A 30 -25.49 2.92 -8.64
N ALA A 31 -26.52 2.92 -7.80
CA ALA A 31 -26.38 3.23 -6.38
C ALA A 31 -25.51 2.20 -5.64
N LEU A 32 -25.66 0.91 -5.95
CA LEU A 32 -24.82 -0.15 -5.38
C LEU A 32 -23.35 -0.01 -5.81
N ARG A 33 -23.08 0.33 -7.07
CA ARG A 33 -21.72 0.62 -7.55
C ARG A 33 -21.11 1.82 -6.82
N GLN A 34 -21.87 2.91 -6.69
CA GLN A 34 -21.42 4.11 -5.97
C GLN A 34 -21.07 3.82 -4.51
N THR A 35 -21.93 3.10 -3.79
CA THR A 35 -21.66 2.75 -2.37
C THR A 35 -20.45 1.83 -2.24
N ARG A 36 -20.25 0.89 -3.18
CA ARG A 36 -19.05 0.04 -3.21
C ARG A 36 -17.77 0.86 -3.45
N ASP A 37 -17.81 1.82 -4.37
CA ASP A 37 -16.66 2.67 -4.70
C ASP A 37 -16.33 3.64 -3.55
N GLU A 38 -17.34 4.19 -2.87
CA GLU A 38 -17.17 5.00 -1.66
C GLU A 38 -16.54 4.19 -0.53
N LYS A 39 -17.03 2.96 -0.30
CA LYS A 39 -16.44 2.05 0.68
C LYS A 39 -15.00 1.68 0.31
N HIS A 40 -14.72 1.36 -0.95
CA HIS A 40 -13.35 1.08 -1.41
C HIS A 40 -12.40 2.26 -1.21
N ARG A 41 -12.89 3.49 -1.40
CA ARG A 41 -12.11 4.71 -1.16
C ARG A 41 -11.87 4.93 0.33
N ALA A 42 -12.87 4.69 1.17
CA ALA A 42 -12.72 4.77 2.63
C ALA A 42 -11.74 3.71 3.16
N ASP A 43 -11.78 2.51 2.58
CA ASP A 43 -10.92 1.38 2.92
C ASP A 43 -9.56 1.40 2.20
N ALA A 44 -9.25 2.46 1.45
CA ALA A 44 -7.96 2.59 0.77
C ALA A 44 -6.80 2.66 1.80
N PRO A 45 -5.65 2.02 1.53
CA PRO A 45 -4.51 2.05 2.43
C PRO A 45 -3.77 3.40 2.33
N THR A 46 -4.31 4.46 2.93
CA THR A 46 -3.68 5.79 2.85
C THR A 46 -2.50 5.92 3.83
N LEU A 47 -1.62 6.90 3.59
CA LEU A 47 -0.57 7.28 4.55
C LEU A 47 -1.14 7.67 5.93
N LYS A 48 -2.34 8.26 5.96
CA LYS A 48 -3.06 8.56 7.20
C LYS A 48 -3.38 7.26 7.95
N ARG A 49 -3.98 6.27 7.27
CA ARG A 49 -4.30 4.97 7.88
C ARG A 49 -3.05 4.19 8.30
N LEU A 50 -1.94 4.31 7.59
CA LEU A 50 -0.65 3.75 8.02
C LEU A 50 -0.25 4.29 9.39
N ARG A 51 -0.29 5.61 9.57
CA ARG A 51 0.05 6.27 10.84
C ARG A 51 -0.94 5.92 11.95
N GLU A 52 -2.23 5.92 11.67
CA GLU A 52 -3.27 5.54 12.63
C GLU A 52 -3.14 4.08 13.08
N ALA A 53 -2.99 3.14 12.15
CA ALA A 53 -2.79 1.73 12.47
C ALA A 53 -1.50 1.51 13.27
N THR A 54 -0.43 2.24 12.93
CA THR A 54 0.84 2.19 13.69
C THR A 54 0.67 2.67 15.12
N ARG A 55 -0.13 3.73 15.36
CA ARG A 55 -0.43 4.20 16.71
C ARG A 55 -1.17 3.12 17.51
N VAL A 56 -2.21 2.51 16.93
CA VAL A 56 -2.93 1.39 17.55
C VAL A 56 -1.99 0.24 17.89
N PHE A 57 -1.04 -0.09 17.01
CA PHE A 57 -0.03 -1.10 17.31
C PHE A 57 0.82 -0.73 18.53
N PHE A 58 1.30 0.51 18.60
CA PHE A 58 2.11 0.95 19.74
C PHE A 58 1.32 1.07 21.04
N ASP A 59 0.05 1.44 21.00
CA ASP A 59 -0.83 1.44 22.17
C ASP A 59 -0.94 0.04 22.81
N LEU A 60 -0.81 -1.02 22.00
CA LEU A 60 -0.88 -2.41 22.46
C LEU A 60 0.49 -2.99 22.87
N HIS A 61 1.59 -2.46 22.32
CA HIS A 61 2.88 -3.16 22.34
C HIS A 61 4.06 -2.31 22.79
N TRP A 62 3.89 -1.01 22.99
CA TRP A 62 4.95 -0.10 23.42
C TRP A 62 4.77 0.34 24.87
N ASP A 63 5.74 0.01 25.71
CA ASP A 63 5.80 0.46 27.10
C ASP A 63 6.86 1.56 27.21
N ALA A 64 6.45 2.83 27.22
CA ALA A 64 7.38 3.96 27.20
C ALA A 64 8.36 3.95 28.39
N ALA A 65 7.92 3.48 29.57
CA ALA A 65 8.76 3.40 30.76
C ALA A 65 9.86 2.34 30.62
N LYS A 66 9.56 1.18 30.03
CA LYS A 66 10.54 0.11 29.79
C LYS A 66 11.44 0.40 28.58
N MET A 67 10.90 1.04 27.55
CA MET A 67 11.60 1.30 26.30
C MET A 67 12.48 2.56 26.39
N GLY A 68 12.18 3.45 27.35
CA GLY A 68 12.95 4.66 27.64
C GLY A 68 12.52 5.88 26.83
N GLY A 69 11.24 5.93 26.41
CA GLY A 69 10.67 7.05 25.66
C GLY A 69 9.48 6.67 24.77
N GLU A 70 9.04 7.64 23.99
CA GLU A 70 7.95 7.51 23.03
C GLU A 70 8.31 6.55 21.87
N PRO A 71 7.31 5.89 21.26
CA PRO A 71 7.54 5.03 20.10
C PRO A 71 8.08 5.82 18.90
N PRO A 72 8.81 5.18 17.98
CA PRO A 72 9.28 5.84 16.77
C PRO A 72 8.12 6.23 15.85
N GLU A 73 8.34 7.25 15.02
CA GLU A 73 7.34 7.73 14.07
C GLU A 73 7.76 7.50 12.61
N TRP A 74 6.75 7.42 11.73
CA TRP A 74 6.94 7.38 10.29
C TRP A 74 7.43 8.72 9.74
N GLN A 75 8.57 8.70 9.06
CA GLN A 75 9.15 9.85 8.37
C GLN A 75 9.06 9.69 6.84
N GLY A 76 8.95 10.81 6.12
CA GLY A 76 8.74 10.84 4.67
C GLY A 76 7.28 11.16 4.27
N PRO A 77 6.91 10.95 2.99
CA PRO A 77 7.65 10.20 1.96
C PRO A 77 8.88 10.95 1.42
N ALA A 78 9.96 10.21 1.14
CA ALA A 78 11.17 10.69 0.47
C ALA A 78 11.44 9.90 -0.82
N LEU A 79 12.09 10.53 -1.79
CA LEU A 79 12.54 9.86 -3.01
C LEU A 79 13.76 9.00 -2.70
N VAL A 80 13.62 7.67 -2.84
CA VAL A 80 14.66 6.69 -2.54
C VAL A 80 15.94 6.94 -3.35
N GLN A 81 15.80 7.44 -4.58
CA GLN A 81 16.92 7.69 -5.49
C GLN A 81 17.63 9.03 -5.27
N LYS A 82 17.06 9.98 -4.54
CA LYS A 82 17.62 11.34 -4.40
C LYS A 82 18.49 11.53 -3.15
N GLY A 83 18.82 10.44 -2.46
CA GLY A 83 19.70 10.47 -1.30
C GLY A 83 19.27 9.47 -0.22
N PRO A 84 19.92 9.51 0.95
CA PRO A 84 19.51 8.69 2.07
C PRO A 84 18.09 9.06 2.48
N VAL A 85 17.21 8.05 2.53
CA VAL A 85 15.89 8.21 3.12
C VAL A 85 16.00 8.45 4.64
N PRO A 86 14.97 9.00 5.31
CA PRO A 86 14.94 9.01 6.76
C PRO A 86 15.18 7.61 7.35
N ASN A 87 15.79 7.53 8.53
CA ASN A 87 16.08 6.26 9.22
C ASN A 87 16.90 5.24 8.39
N TYR A 88 17.63 5.67 7.35
CA TYR A 88 18.40 4.77 6.48
C TYR A 88 19.43 3.92 7.25
N ASP A 89 19.89 4.42 8.39
CA ASP A 89 20.86 3.84 9.31
C ASP A 89 20.25 2.98 10.42
N LYS A 90 18.93 2.78 10.41
CA LYS A 90 18.19 1.99 11.40
C LYS A 90 17.63 0.69 10.83
N GLN A 91 17.29 -0.22 11.74
CA GLN A 91 16.41 -1.35 11.46
C GLN A 91 14.96 -0.87 11.58
N GLY A 92 14.04 -1.45 10.83
CA GLY A 92 12.63 -1.06 10.95
C GLY A 92 11.79 -1.43 9.74
N CYS A 93 10.73 -0.66 9.51
CA CYS A 93 9.82 -0.85 8.39
C CYS A 93 9.94 0.31 7.39
N TYR A 94 9.57 0.03 6.14
CA TYR A 94 9.37 1.03 5.12
C TYR A 94 8.03 0.79 4.41
N ALA A 95 7.45 1.85 3.86
CA ALA A 95 6.22 1.79 3.09
C ALA A 95 6.40 2.57 1.78
N PHE A 96 6.01 1.98 0.66
CA PHE A 96 5.97 2.70 -0.61
C PHE A 96 4.64 3.43 -0.76
N VAL A 97 4.70 4.69 -1.15
CA VAL A 97 3.56 5.61 -1.16
C VAL A 97 3.45 6.27 -2.53
N SER A 98 2.30 6.12 -3.19
CA SER A 98 2.03 6.79 -4.46
C SER A 98 1.92 8.32 -4.31
N GLU A 99 1.83 9.03 -5.42
CA GLU A 99 1.60 10.48 -5.45
C GLU A 99 0.31 10.89 -4.74
N ASP A 100 -0.72 10.06 -4.88
CA ASP A 100 -2.03 10.27 -4.24
C ASP A 100 -2.04 9.89 -2.75
N GLY A 101 -0.89 9.56 -2.16
CA GLY A 101 -0.78 9.20 -0.74
C GLY A 101 -1.28 7.79 -0.41
N ILE A 102 -1.37 6.91 -1.41
CA ILE A 102 -1.77 5.50 -1.22
C ILE A 102 -0.53 4.66 -0.93
N VAL A 103 -0.56 3.94 0.18
CA VAL A 103 0.42 2.92 0.55
C VAL A 103 0.20 1.69 -0.33
N THR A 104 1.15 1.44 -1.21
CA THR A 104 1.08 0.33 -2.17
C THR A 104 1.82 -0.91 -1.68
N TYR A 105 2.79 -0.72 -0.77
CA TYR A 105 3.61 -1.79 -0.20
C TYR A 105 4.10 -1.42 1.20
N VAL A 106 4.22 -2.40 2.09
CA VAL A 106 4.94 -2.32 3.38
C VAL A 106 6.00 -3.42 3.40
N GLY A 107 7.20 -3.10 3.86
CA GLY A 107 8.30 -4.04 3.92
C GLY A 107 9.19 -3.86 5.14
N LEU A 108 9.88 -4.94 5.49
CA LEU A 108 10.81 -5.01 6.60
C LEU A 108 12.27 -4.81 6.18
N GLY A 109 13.02 -4.03 6.97
CA GLY A 109 14.46 -3.82 6.86
C GLY A 109 15.13 -4.05 8.21
N VAL A 110 15.27 -5.30 8.64
CA VAL A 110 15.87 -5.67 9.95
C VAL A 110 17.21 -6.39 9.82
N SER A 111 17.90 -6.30 8.69
CA SER A 111 19.25 -6.86 8.57
C SER A 111 20.15 -6.33 9.69
N ARG A 112 20.85 -7.25 10.39
CA ARG A 112 21.76 -6.88 11.49
C ARG A 112 22.95 -6.07 10.99
N GLY A 113 23.36 -6.29 9.74
CA GLY A 113 24.60 -5.76 9.20
C GLY A 113 25.84 -6.24 9.97
N GLY A 114 27.00 -5.68 9.63
CA GLY A 114 28.27 -5.94 10.31
C GLY A 114 29.23 -4.78 10.14
N GLY A 115 30.20 -4.63 11.06
CA GLY A 115 31.16 -3.52 11.05
C GLY A 115 30.48 -2.15 11.02
N ILE A 116 30.94 -1.26 10.13
CA ILE A 116 30.39 0.10 9.95
C ILE A 116 28.94 0.14 9.42
N TYR A 117 28.40 -1.01 8.99
CA TYR A 117 27.04 -1.16 8.47
C TYR A 117 26.07 -1.78 9.48
N ARG A 118 26.48 -1.91 10.75
CA ARG A 118 25.60 -2.39 11.81
C ARG A 118 24.33 -1.53 11.87
N ALA A 119 23.18 -2.19 12.06
CA ALA A 119 21.85 -1.58 12.13
C ALA A 119 21.31 -0.94 10.85
N ARG A 120 22.01 -0.98 9.71
CA ARG A 120 21.55 -0.37 8.45
C ARG A 120 20.55 -1.23 7.66
N GLY A 121 19.55 -1.77 8.35
CA GLY A 121 18.60 -2.72 7.77
C GLY A 121 17.68 -2.11 6.70
N ILE A 122 17.23 -0.87 6.93
CA ILE A 122 16.35 -0.14 6.01
C ILE A 122 17.07 0.18 4.70
N SER A 123 18.24 0.83 4.75
CA SER A 123 19.00 1.16 3.52
C SER A 123 19.45 -0.09 2.75
N ALA A 124 19.93 -1.12 3.44
CA ALA A 124 20.30 -2.38 2.80
C ALA A 124 19.14 -2.97 2.00
N ARG A 125 17.90 -2.85 2.51
CA ARG A 125 16.72 -3.31 1.77
C ARG A 125 16.31 -2.37 0.65
N LEU A 126 16.24 -1.06 0.89
CA LEU A 126 15.83 -0.10 -0.12
C LEU A 126 16.74 -0.10 -1.34
N ASN A 127 18.05 -0.30 -1.14
CA ASN A 127 19.01 -0.42 -2.24
C ASN A 127 18.69 -1.56 -3.22
N THR A 128 17.98 -2.61 -2.79
CA THR A 128 17.58 -3.73 -3.67
C THR A 128 16.50 -3.34 -4.69
N TYR A 129 15.80 -2.23 -4.47
CA TYR A 129 14.73 -1.74 -5.34
C TYR A 129 15.22 -0.76 -6.41
N THR A 130 16.48 -0.35 -6.33
CA THR A 130 17.10 0.64 -7.22
C THR A 130 18.36 0.09 -7.89
N ARG A 131 18.73 0.62 -9.04
CA ARG A 131 20.05 0.39 -9.65
C ARG A 131 20.67 1.69 -10.10
N TYR A 132 21.99 1.76 -10.04
CA TYR A 132 22.75 2.87 -10.59
C TYR A 132 22.83 2.70 -12.12
N VAL A 133 22.27 3.63 -12.86
CA VAL A 133 22.21 3.64 -14.33
C VAL A 133 22.52 5.06 -14.80
N ASP A 134 23.49 5.21 -15.70
CA ASP A 134 23.84 6.48 -16.33
C ASP A 134 24.06 7.66 -15.37
N GLY A 135 24.64 7.39 -14.19
CA GLY A 135 24.98 8.42 -13.22
C GLY A 135 23.90 8.73 -12.17
N ASP A 136 22.73 8.08 -12.22
CA ASP A 136 21.66 8.26 -11.22
C ASP A 136 21.11 6.90 -10.73
N TYR A 137 20.58 6.88 -9.52
CA TYR A 137 19.84 5.72 -9.04
C TYR A 137 18.43 5.73 -9.65
N GLN A 138 18.01 4.60 -10.19
CA GLN A 138 16.69 4.45 -10.83
C GLN A 138 15.91 3.33 -10.15
N PRO A 139 14.61 3.51 -9.85
CA PRO A 139 13.74 2.42 -9.43
C PRO A 139 13.70 1.33 -10.50
N VAL A 140 14.05 0.10 -10.13
CA VAL A 140 13.97 -1.07 -11.03
C VAL A 140 12.81 -2.00 -10.69
N ASP A 141 12.45 -2.06 -9.41
CA ASP A 141 11.38 -2.90 -8.89
C ASP A 141 10.00 -2.29 -9.16
N THR A 142 9.05 -3.13 -9.57
CA THR A 142 7.69 -2.71 -9.95
C THR A 142 6.93 -2.04 -8.80
N ARG A 143 7.18 -2.46 -7.56
CA ARG A 143 6.53 -1.91 -6.36
C ARG A 143 6.97 -0.47 -6.11
N LEU A 144 8.27 -0.21 -6.23
CA LEU A 144 8.82 1.14 -6.05
C LEU A 144 8.49 2.06 -7.24
N LYS A 145 8.47 1.52 -8.47
CA LYS A 145 8.00 2.25 -9.66
C LYS A 145 6.55 2.71 -9.53
N ALA A 146 5.67 1.85 -9.04
CA ALA A 146 4.26 2.19 -8.80
C ALA A 146 4.05 3.28 -7.73
N ALA A 147 5.05 3.49 -6.87
CA ALA A 147 5.10 4.58 -5.90
C ALA A 147 5.92 5.79 -6.39
N SER A 148 6.29 5.83 -7.68
CA SER A 148 7.13 6.87 -8.26
C SER A 148 8.43 7.13 -7.48
N GLY A 149 9.02 6.06 -6.93
CA GLY A 149 10.27 6.15 -6.16
C GLY A 149 10.12 6.64 -4.72
N ARG A 150 8.90 6.84 -4.20
CA ARG A 150 8.69 7.40 -2.86
C ARG A 150 8.52 6.33 -1.78
N ALA A 151 9.20 6.52 -0.66
CA ALA A 151 9.09 5.67 0.51
C ALA A 151 8.97 6.49 1.81
N CYS A 152 8.17 6.00 2.75
CA CYS A 152 8.24 6.39 4.16
C CYS A 152 8.99 5.32 4.94
N THR A 153 9.60 5.69 6.07
CA THR A 153 10.32 4.75 6.94
C THR A 153 10.01 5.01 8.41
N ILE A 154 10.07 3.95 9.21
CA ILE A 154 10.01 4.01 10.67
C ILE A 154 11.17 3.19 11.21
N GLY A 155 12.07 3.85 11.94
CA GLY A 155 13.32 3.26 12.43
C GLY A 155 13.28 2.99 13.92
N PHE A 156 13.76 1.81 14.31
CA PHE A 156 13.89 1.35 15.69
C PHE A 156 15.36 1.35 16.10
N GLU A 157 15.59 1.58 17.39
CA GLU A 157 16.87 1.25 18.00
C GLU A 157 17.09 -0.27 17.97
N ILE A 158 18.36 -0.70 17.93
CA ILE A 158 18.72 -2.13 17.75
C ILE A 158 18.03 -3.04 18.78
N LYS A 159 17.93 -2.57 20.04
CA LYS A 159 17.30 -3.33 21.13
C LYS A 159 15.80 -3.55 20.93
N ASP A 160 15.14 -2.67 20.17
CA ASP A 160 13.69 -2.64 19.97
C ASP A 160 13.30 -3.12 18.56
N ALA A 161 14.28 -3.36 17.69
CA ALA A 161 14.10 -3.72 16.28
C ALA A 161 13.30 -5.01 16.06
N TYR A 162 13.16 -5.87 17.07
CA TYR A 162 12.31 -7.06 17.01
C TYR A 162 10.83 -6.70 16.78
N LEU A 163 10.38 -5.54 17.26
CA LEU A 163 9.00 -5.06 17.07
C LEU A 163 8.69 -4.70 15.62
N ALA A 164 9.71 -4.38 14.82
CA ALA A 164 9.51 -4.08 13.40
C ALA A 164 8.91 -5.26 12.63
N CYS A 165 9.28 -6.50 12.98
CA CYS A 165 8.71 -7.70 12.36
C CYS A 165 7.19 -7.81 12.64
N ALA A 166 6.80 -7.58 13.90
CA ALA A 166 5.40 -7.62 14.31
C ALA A 166 4.60 -6.46 13.69
N LEU A 167 5.20 -5.26 13.62
CA LEU A 167 4.58 -4.10 13.00
C LEU A 167 4.34 -4.31 11.50
N GLU A 168 5.29 -4.87 10.75
CA GLU A 168 5.10 -5.17 9.32
C GLU A 168 3.89 -6.11 9.12
N ALA A 169 3.87 -7.24 9.83
CA ALA A 169 2.80 -8.22 9.72
C ALA A 169 1.44 -7.62 10.07
N TYR A 170 1.38 -6.83 11.14
CA TYR A 170 0.18 -6.11 11.56
C TYR A 170 -0.31 -5.15 10.47
N LEU A 171 0.57 -4.29 9.94
CA LEU A 171 0.20 -3.29 8.93
C LEU A 171 -0.23 -3.92 7.61
N ILE A 172 0.39 -5.03 7.19
CA ILE A 172 -0.02 -5.76 5.99
C ILE A 172 -1.46 -6.28 6.15
N ARG A 173 -1.81 -6.83 7.32
CA ARG A 173 -3.16 -7.31 7.62
C ARG A 173 -4.17 -6.18 7.61
N GLU A 174 -3.86 -5.06 8.28
CA GLU A 174 -4.79 -3.95 8.47
C GLU A 174 -5.01 -3.13 7.20
N LEU A 175 -3.95 -2.89 6.42
CA LEU A 175 -4.00 -2.02 5.24
C LEU A 175 -4.25 -2.79 3.94
N LYS A 176 -3.85 -4.07 3.90
CA LYS A 176 -3.88 -4.91 2.68
C LYS A 176 -3.29 -4.20 1.45
N PRO A 177 -2.05 -3.67 1.51
CA PRO A 177 -1.45 -3.00 0.36
C PRO A 177 -1.40 -3.94 -0.85
N VAL A 178 -1.63 -3.40 -2.05
CA VAL A 178 -1.78 -4.19 -3.28
C VAL A 178 -0.59 -5.11 -3.56
N PHE A 179 0.63 -4.69 -3.22
CA PHE A 179 1.83 -5.49 -3.44
C PHE A 179 2.19 -6.44 -2.28
N ASN A 180 1.43 -6.43 -1.18
CA ASN A 180 1.56 -7.39 -0.08
C ASN A 180 0.46 -8.46 -0.12
N ALA A 181 -0.77 -8.10 -0.51
CA ALA A 181 -1.93 -8.98 -0.51
C ALA A 181 -1.77 -10.25 -1.39
N ASN A 182 -0.85 -10.22 -2.35
CA ASN A 182 -0.57 -11.34 -3.26
C ASN A 182 0.50 -12.32 -2.75
N ARG A 183 0.91 -12.25 -1.47
CA ARG A 183 1.79 -13.26 -0.87
C ARG A 183 1.05 -14.03 0.23
N PRO A 184 1.01 -15.38 0.17
CA PRO A 184 0.72 -16.15 1.38
C PRO A 184 1.78 -15.83 2.43
N ALA A 185 1.36 -15.70 3.70
CA ALA A 185 2.28 -15.59 4.82
C ALA A 185 3.32 -16.72 4.72
N SER A 186 4.61 -16.35 4.78
CA SER A 186 5.71 -17.32 4.72
C SER A 186 5.90 -18.00 6.06
#